data_AF-A0A7Y3U5C7-F1
#
_entry.id   AF-A0A7Y3U5C7-F1
#
_cell.length_a   1.000
_cell.length_b   1.000
_cell.length_c   1.000
_cell.angle_alpha   90.00
_cell.angle_beta   90.00
_cell.angle_gamma   90.00
#
_symmetry.space_group_name_H-M   'P 1'
#
loop_
_entity.id
_entity.type
_entity.pdbx_description
1 polymer ?
#
loop_
_entity_poly.entity_id
_entity_poly.type
_entity_poly.pdbx_seq_one_letter_code
_entity_poly.pdbx_strand_id
1 'polypeptide(L)'
;MIGILKKRIVVVIITFVFFGLFPLVLFRMLAFPKASAELKHGVKNNLEGLLNKQKDMLTLLRHERESHARAISDAILSTLLIHGDEKFVNLINGKNEHEYLRLETQLECTKADYGYRGIFICDGAGIIQATTEDEISMIGKNIMKEKAFRNIQETLYDGKTYFSDVIHYSYSDSIKEGKEDEIPSLFLSYPIKGENHDVIGAVVLWMDTSMLNQAMKNVVFGKTGEAYLVNKEGIMITQSRFSEHIKNTGDTCKTCHVVADPDNQMITKGVKRCITEKVNGYDLKGYRDYGGLQVVGAWSWLKDFNMGLIVEIDADEAFCALNNISSMTKSLMIAMLIPAFVMAILTYRKLSTGYMLKYLSVPHKAFLGVTTIITIGFVIAVLDGYELRKERGYLREQKYKVRNPFNTLGSLVVQRDEDFIKSKISTFKKKLPTFKSENTMNKENKEKGVVENNATQLLEKSVMAWEIKQ
;
A
#
# COMPACT_ATOMS: atom_id res chain seq x y z
N MET A 1 46.72 -7.85 -50.34
CA MET A 1 46.02 -6.62 -49.87
C MET A 1 44.68 -6.92 -49.17
N ILE A 2 43.68 -7.53 -49.84
CA ILE A 2 42.28 -7.69 -49.36
C ILE A 2 42.15 -8.20 -47.91
N GLY A 3 42.90 -9.23 -47.50
CA GLY A 3 42.81 -9.79 -46.14
C GLY A 3 43.17 -8.80 -45.01
N ILE A 4 44.06 -7.84 -45.28
CA ILE A 4 44.44 -6.79 -44.31
C ILE A 4 43.28 -5.79 -44.14
N LEU A 5 42.58 -5.48 -45.24
CA LEU A 5 41.41 -4.60 -45.22
C LEU A 5 40.24 -5.25 -44.44
N LYS A 6 40.03 -6.56 -44.62
CA LYS A 6 39.07 -7.36 -43.83
C LYS A 6 39.37 -7.28 -42.34
N LYS A 7 40.62 -7.52 -41.91
CA LYS A 7 41.01 -7.39 -40.49
C LYS A 7 40.76 -5.99 -39.94
N ARG A 8 41.16 -4.92 -40.64
CA ARG A 8 41.00 -3.54 -40.15
C ARG A 8 39.53 -3.14 -39.93
N ILE A 9 38.62 -3.51 -40.83
CA ILE A 9 37.19 -3.13 -40.70
C ILE A 9 36.47 -3.94 -39.62
N VAL A 10 36.80 -5.23 -39.47
CA VAL A 10 36.29 -6.05 -38.34
C VAL A 10 36.76 -5.47 -37.00
N VAL A 11 38.03 -5.03 -36.90
CA VAL A 11 38.54 -4.32 -35.71
C VAL A 11 37.75 -3.04 -35.45
N VAL A 12 37.53 -2.17 -36.45
CA VAL A 12 36.75 -0.92 -36.26
C VAL A 12 35.34 -1.19 -35.72
N ILE A 13 34.67 -2.24 -36.18
CA ILE A 13 33.34 -2.59 -35.67
C ILE A 13 33.39 -3.15 -34.25
N ILE A 14 34.31 -4.07 -33.95
CA ILE A 14 34.50 -4.58 -32.59
C ILE A 14 34.81 -3.42 -31.63
N THR A 15 35.67 -2.49 -32.03
CA THR A 15 36.01 -1.27 -31.29
C THR A 15 34.80 -0.36 -31.09
N PHE A 16 33.95 -0.16 -32.11
CA PHE A 16 32.73 0.66 -31.98
C PHE A 16 31.69 0.01 -31.05
N VAL A 17 31.47 -1.30 -31.18
CA VAL A 17 30.58 -2.07 -30.28
C VAL A 17 31.09 -2.05 -28.85
N PHE A 18 32.42 -2.21 -28.68
CA PHE A 18 33.08 -2.12 -27.39
C PHE A 18 32.87 -0.73 -26.78
N PHE A 19 33.27 0.36 -27.44
CA PHE A 19 33.11 1.72 -26.87
C PHE A 19 31.66 2.15 -26.69
N GLY A 20 30.71 1.64 -27.48
CA GLY A 20 29.28 1.91 -27.29
C GLY A 20 28.67 1.17 -26.08
N LEU A 21 28.96 -0.13 -25.92
CA LEU A 21 28.39 -0.95 -24.85
C LEU A 21 29.19 -0.88 -23.54
N PHE A 22 30.50 -0.63 -23.59
CA PHE A 22 31.39 -0.62 -22.42
C PHE A 22 30.90 0.35 -21.32
N PRO A 23 30.47 1.60 -21.60
CA PRO A 23 29.89 2.47 -20.57
C PRO A 23 28.61 1.89 -19.93
N LEU A 24 27.76 1.20 -20.70
CA LEU A 24 26.52 0.59 -20.19
C LEU A 24 26.80 -0.67 -19.36
N VAL A 25 27.80 -1.48 -19.77
CA VAL A 25 28.28 -2.64 -19.01
C VAL A 25 28.96 -2.18 -17.71
N LEU A 26 29.81 -1.15 -17.77
CA LEU A 26 30.48 -0.55 -16.62
C LEU A 26 29.47 0.05 -15.64
N PHE A 27 28.46 0.78 -16.13
CA PHE A 27 27.32 1.24 -15.32
C PHE A 27 26.58 0.06 -14.68
N ARG A 28 26.27 -0.99 -15.44
CA ARG A 28 25.57 -2.19 -14.95
C ARG A 28 26.36 -3.00 -13.92
N MET A 29 27.70 -2.98 -14.00
CA MET A 29 28.59 -3.68 -13.08
C MET A 29 28.95 -2.88 -11.82
N LEU A 30 29.11 -1.56 -11.91
CA LEU A 30 29.63 -0.74 -10.82
C LEU A 30 28.58 0.19 -10.20
N ALA A 31 27.86 0.94 -11.03
CA ALA A 31 26.90 1.95 -10.56
C ALA A 31 25.55 1.35 -10.17
N PHE A 32 25.03 0.42 -10.97
CA PHE A 32 23.72 -0.20 -10.74
C PHE A 32 23.65 -1.01 -9.44
N PRO A 33 24.66 -1.81 -9.01
CA PRO A 33 24.61 -2.49 -7.73
C PRO A 33 24.58 -1.50 -6.55
N LYS A 34 25.35 -0.40 -6.61
CA LYS A 34 25.30 0.64 -5.59
C LYS A 34 23.92 1.30 -5.54
N ALA A 35 23.41 1.78 -6.68
CA ALA A 35 22.06 2.36 -6.77
C ALA A 35 20.96 1.39 -6.29
N SER A 36 21.13 0.08 -6.53
CA SER A 36 20.22 -0.96 -6.03
C SER A 36 20.29 -1.15 -4.51
N ALA A 37 21.48 -1.03 -3.90
CA ALA A 37 21.62 -1.03 -2.45
C ALA A 37 20.97 0.21 -1.81
N GLU A 38 21.26 1.41 -2.31
CA GLU A 38 20.70 2.67 -1.79
C GLU A 38 19.16 2.67 -1.87
N LEU A 39 18.57 2.31 -3.02
CA LEU A 39 17.11 2.28 -3.18
C LEU A 39 16.44 1.18 -2.34
N LYS A 40 17.10 0.03 -2.12
CA LYS A 40 16.61 -0.98 -1.15
C LYS A 40 16.69 -0.47 0.28
N HIS A 41 17.72 0.30 0.64
CA HIS A 41 17.80 0.95 1.95
C HIS A 41 16.73 2.03 2.13
N GLY A 42 16.37 2.75 1.06
CA GLY A 42 15.22 3.67 1.06
C GLY A 42 13.88 2.95 1.31
N VAL A 43 13.61 1.86 0.59
CA VAL A 43 12.43 1.00 0.83
C VAL A 43 12.40 0.47 2.27
N LYS A 44 13.54 0.02 2.79
CA LYS A 44 13.69 -0.43 4.18
C LYS A 44 13.30 0.66 5.18
N ASN A 45 13.92 1.84 5.08
CA ASN A 45 13.70 2.96 5.99
C ASN A 45 12.25 3.45 5.94
N ASN A 46 11.61 3.41 4.76
CA ASN A 46 10.19 3.73 4.62
C ASN A 46 9.32 2.71 5.36
N LEU A 47 9.55 1.40 5.18
CA LEU A 47 8.79 0.36 5.87
C LEU A 47 8.97 0.43 7.40
N GLU A 48 10.20 0.57 7.90
CA GLU A 48 10.47 0.74 9.34
C GLU A 48 9.88 2.05 9.89
N GLY A 49 9.92 3.14 9.12
CA GLY A 49 9.32 4.42 9.49
C GLY A 49 7.79 4.40 9.53
N LEU A 50 7.14 3.63 8.65
CA LEU A 50 5.69 3.40 8.68
C LEU A 50 5.30 2.50 9.86
N LEU A 51 6.06 1.44 10.10
CA LEU A 51 5.89 0.52 11.22
C LEU A 51 5.97 1.24 12.57
N ASN A 52 6.96 2.14 12.74
CA ASN A 52 7.08 2.97 13.93
C ASN A 52 5.88 3.94 14.07
N LYS A 53 5.51 4.69 13.02
CA LYS A 53 4.34 5.58 13.06
C LYS A 53 3.04 4.87 13.45
N GLN A 54 2.82 3.66 12.94
CA GLN A 54 1.64 2.86 13.29
C GLN A 54 1.70 2.34 14.73
N LYS A 55 2.89 1.97 15.22
CA LYS A 55 3.09 1.68 16.65
C LYS A 55 2.80 2.90 17.52
N ASP A 56 3.35 4.06 17.17
CA ASP A 56 3.18 5.30 17.94
C ASP A 56 1.70 5.72 18.02
N MET A 57 0.95 5.58 16.91
CA MET A 57 -0.50 5.79 16.86
C MET A 57 -1.26 4.83 17.81
N LEU A 58 -0.89 3.55 17.85
CA LEU A 58 -1.49 2.57 18.76
C LEU A 58 -1.14 2.87 20.22
N THR A 59 0.10 3.26 20.52
CA THR A 59 0.52 3.66 21.87
C THR A 59 -0.23 4.90 22.37
N LEU A 60 -0.42 5.91 21.50
CA LEU A 60 -1.23 7.10 21.81
C LEU A 60 -2.68 6.72 22.12
N LEU A 61 -3.31 5.92 21.24
CA LEU A 61 -4.66 5.41 21.39
C LEU A 61 -4.83 4.58 22.68
N ARG A 62 -3.82 3.81 23.08
CA ARG A 62 -3.82 3.13 24.39
C ARG A 62 -3.83 4.14 25.53
N HIS A 63 -2.89 5.09 25.55
CA HIS A 63 -2.81 6.08 26.64
C HIS A 63 -4.06 6.98 26.76
N GLU A 64 -4.72 7.28 25.64
CA GLU A 64 -6.03 7.95 25.61
C GLU A 64 -7.08 7.13 26.38
N ARG A 65 -7.23 5.84 26.03
CA ARG A 65 -8.16 4.92 26.69
C ARG A 65 -7.80 4.68 28.17
N GLU A 66 -6.52 4.59 28.51
CA GLU A 66 -6.04 4.54 29.90
C GLU A 66 -6.40 5.83 30.68
N SER A 67 -6.41 6.98 30.01
CA SER A 67 -6.78 8.26 30.63
C SER A 67 -8.27 8.40 30.88
N HIS A 68 -9.12 7.83 30.01
CA HIS A 68 -10.58 7.82 30.23
C HIS A 68 -10.96 6.90 31.40
N ALA A 69 -10.35 5.71 31.48
CA ALA A 69 -10.55 4.81 32.63
C ALA A 69 -10.03 5.41 33.95
N ARG A 70 -8.90 6.14 33.89
CA ARG A 70 -8.38 6.91 35.03
C ARG A 70 -9.36 7.99 35.48
N ALA A 71 -9.93 8.78 34.57
CA ALA A 71 -10.86 9.85 34.93
C ALA A 71 -12.11 9.33 35.66
N ILE A 72 -12.59 8.12 35.34
CA ILE A 72 -13.66 7.45 36.09
C ILE A 72 -13.15 7.01 37.47
N SER A 73 -11.99 6.34 37.55
CA SER A 73 -11.36 5.90 38.80
C SER A 73 -11.14 7.06 39.78
N ASP A 74 -10.61 8.19 39.29
CA ASP A 74 -10.29 9.36 40.10
C ASP A 74 -11.58 10.09 40.54
N ALA A 75 -12.63 10.08 39.73
CA ALA A 75 -13.95 10.61 40.10
C ALA A 75 -14.67 9.75 41.17
N ILE A 76 -14.42 8.44 41.20
CA ILE A 76 -14.88 7.53 42.25
C ILE A 76 -14.10 7.76 43.55
N LEU A 77 -12.76 7.84 43.48
CA LEU A 77 -11.90 8.13 44.64
C LEU A 77 -12.22 9.51 45.25
N SER A 78 -12.51 10.52 44.42
CA SER A 78 -12.96 11.83 44.88
C SER A 78 -14.22 11.73 45.74
N THR A 79 -15.25 10.98 45.31
CA THR A 79 -16.47 10.81 46.11
C THR A 79 -16.23 10.01 47.37
N LEU A 80 -15.39 8.96 47.34
CA LEU A 80 -15.00 8.21 48.54
C LEU A 80 -14.42 9.15 49.61
N LEU A 81 -13.44 9.99 49.24
CA LEU A 81 -12.82 10.98 50.12
C LEU A 81 -13.79 12.07 50.63
N ILE A 82 -14.89 12.32 49.91
CA ILE A 82 -15.95 13.25 50.34
C ILE A 82 -16.91 12.58 51.34
N HIS A 83 -17.18 11.27 51.20
CA HIS A 83 -18.18 10.55 52.00
C HIS A 83 -17.59 9.77 53.19
N GLY A 84 -16.29 9.47 53.20
CA GLY A 84 -15.48 9.02 54.35
C GLY A 84 -15.85 7.67 54.96
N ASP A 85 -17.02 7.59 55.59
CA ASP A 85 -17.55 6.39 56.23
C ASP A 85 -18.32 5.47 55.26
N GLU A 86 -18.68 5.96 54.07
CA GLU A 86 -19.47 5.19 53.11
C GLU A 86 -18.63 4.16 52.34
N LYS A 87 -18.94 2.87 52.52
CA LYS A 87 -18.28 1.77 51.81
C LYS A 87 -18.47 1.90 50.29
N PHE A 88 -17.38 1.88 49.52
CA PHE A 88 -17.33 1.85 48.05
C PHE A 88 -18.54 1.20 47.35
N VAL A 89 -18.89 -0.04 47.71
CA VAL A 89 -20.00 -0.78 47.10
C VAL A 89 -21.37 -0.08 47.27
N ASN A 90 -21.61 0.69 48.35
CA ASN A 90 -22.86 1.43 48.56
C ASN A 90 -23.02 2.62 47.60
N LEU A 91 -21.95 3.38 47.33
CA LEU A 91 -22.00 4.56 46.45
C LEU A 91 -22.32 4.15 45.01
N ILE A 92 -21.80 3.00 44.60
CA ILE A 92 -21.89 2.49 43.22
C ILE A 92 -23.07 1.53 43.00
N ASN A 93 -23.91 1.24 44.01
CA ASN A 93 -25.07 0.33 43.88
C ASN A 93 -26.43 0.93 44.25
N GLY A 94 -26.55 2.27 44.16
CA GLY A 94 -27.84 2.96 44.25
C GLY A 94 -28.31 3.31 45.66
N LYS A 95 -27.56 2.99 46.73
CA LYS A 95 -27.94 3.39 48.11
C LYS A 95 -27.78 4.88 48.37
N ASN A 96 -26.80 5.50 47.71
CA ASN A 96 -26.64 6.94 47.61
C ASN A 96 -27.15 7.36 46.22
N GLU A 97 -28.46 7.60 46.10
CA GLU A 97 -29.15 7.82 44.82
C GLU A 97 -28.49 8.93 43.97
N HIS A 98 -28.02 10.00 44.61
CA HIS A 98 -27.38 11.12 43.92
C HIS A 98 -25.99 10.78 43.37
N GLU A 99 -25.13 10.12 44.15
CA GLU A 99 -23.81 9.71 43.67
C GLU A 99 -23.88 8.56 42.66
N TYR A 100 -24.82 7.63 42.83
CA TYR A 100 -25.09 6.60 41.85
C TYR A 100 -25.51 7.21 40.50
N LEU A 101 -26.52 8.10 40.50
CA LEU A 101 -27.00 8.75 39.27
C LEU A 101 -25.91 9.63 38.64
N ARG A 102 -25.07 10.30 39.44
CA ARG A 102 -23.91 11.08 38.95
C ARG A 102 -22.90 10.17 38.24
N LEU A 103 -22.60 9.00 38.82
CA LEU A 103 -21.68 8.02 38.27
C LEU A 103 -22.24 7.37 37.00
N GLU A 104 -23.50 6.92 37.02
CA GLU A 104 -24.22 6.35 35.88
C GLU A 104 -24.26 7.32 34.70
N THR A 105 -24.60 8.60 34.94
CA THR A 105 -24.53 9.68 33.94
C THR A 105 -23.10 9.86 33.40
N GLN A 106 -22.08 9.81 34.27
CA GLN A 106 -20.68 9.91 33.82
C GLN A 106 -20.28 8.72 32.94
N LEU A 107 -20.73 7.49 33.25
CA LEU A 107 -20.48 6.31 32.43
C LEU A 107 -21.14 6.42 31.05
N GLU A 108 -22.41 6.83 30.98
CA GLU A 108 -23.12 6.98 29.71
C GLU A 108 -22.56 8.10 28.83
N CYS A 109 -22.26 9.28 29.39
CA CYS A 109 -21.56 10.32 28.64
C CYS A 109 -20.20 9.82 28.13
N THR A 110 -19.42 9.13 28.96
CA THR A 110 -18.13 8.55 28.54
C THR A 110 -18.30 7.49 27.45
N LYS A 111 -19.36 6.67 27.51
CA LYS A 111 -19.71 5.66 26.50
C LYS A 111 -20.04 6.30 25.16
N ALA A 112 -20.90 7.32 25.16
CA ALA A 112 -21.33 8.04 23.97
C ALA A 112 -20.20 8.87 23.32
N ASP A 113 -19.50 9.69 24.11
CA ASP A 113 -18.50 10.64 23.60
C ASP A 113 -17.28 9.97 22.95
N TYR A 114 -16.90 8.78 23.44
CA TYR A 114 -15.70 8.06 22.98
C TYR A 114 -16.00 6.76 22.20
N GLY A 115 -17.28 6.42 22.00
CA GLY A 115 -17.72 5.26 21.23
C GLY A 115 -17.36 3.92 21.87
N TYR A 116 -17.52 3.79 23.19
CA TYR A 116 -17.40 2.49 23.86
C TYR A 116 -18.62 1.62 23.56
N ARG A 117 -18.43 0.30 23.66
CA ARG A 117 -19.54 -0.67 23.64
C ARG A 117 -20.30 -0.61 24.96
N GLY A 118 -19.56 -0.70 26.06
CA GLY A 118 -20.06 -0.59 27.43
C GLY A 118 -18.92 -0.25 28.40
N ILE A 119 -19.29 0.16 29.62
CA ILE A 119 -18.33 0.40 30.71
C ILE A 119 -18.84 -0.32 31.96
N PHE A 120 -17.95 -1.01 32.67
CA PHE A 120 -18.27 -1.76 33.89
C PHE A 120 -17.42 -1.27 35.05
N ILE A 121 -17.98 -1.29 36.26
CA ILE A 121 -17.26 -1.12 37.51
C ILE A 121 -17.42 -2.40 38.31
N CYS A 122 -16.31 -2.98 38.76
CA CYS A 122 -16.29 -4.15 39.62
C CYS A 122 -15.50 -3.91 40.90
N ASP A 123 -15.80 -4.68 41.94
CA ASP A 123 -15.08 -4.64 43.22
C ASP A 123 -13.83 -5.55 43.24
N GLY A 124 -13.07 -5.50 44.35
CA GLY A 124 -11.88 -6.33 44.58
C GLY A 124 -12.15 -7.85 44.60
N ALA A 125 -13.42 -8.28 44.71
CA ALA A 125 -13.82 -9.68 44.53
C ALA A 125 -14.22 -10.00 43.07
N GLY A 126 -14.14 -9.02 42.17
CA GLY A 126 -14.50 -9.11 40.76
C GLY A 126 -16.01 -9.19 40.52
N ILE A 127 -16.85 -8.76 41.47
CA ILE A 127 -18.30 -8.65 41.25
C ILE A 127 -18.57 -7.32 40.55
N ILE A 128 -19.34 -7.36 39.44
CA ILE A 128 -19.80 -6.15 38.75
C ILE A 128 -20.86 -5.47 39.61
N GLN A 129 -20.66 -4.18 39.92
CA GLN A 129 -21.54 -3.41 40.81
C GLN A 129 -22.32 -2.31 40.06
N ALA A 130 -21.70 -1.71 39.03
CA ALA A 130 -22.34 -0.74 38.13
C ALA A 130 -21.93 -1.00 36.67
N THR A 131 -22.80 -0.65 35.73
CA THR A 131 -22.60 -0.78 34.29
C THR A 131 -23.24 0.40 33.55
N THR A 132 -22.99 0.47 32.25
CA THR A 132 -23.82 1.19 31.28
C THR A 132 -25.16 0.47 31.02
N GLU A 133 -26.16 1.17 30.49
CA GLU A 133 -27.59 0.79 30.46
C GLU A 133 -27.84 -0.52 29.67
N ASP A 134 -27.26 -0.64 28.47
CA ASP A 134 -27.35 -1.84 27.62
C ASP A 134 -26.84 -3.12 28.31
N GLU A 135 -26.05 -2.98 29.39
CA GLU A 135 -25.35 -4.06 30.07
C GLU A 135 -25.81 -4.28 31.53
N ILE A 136 -26.91 -3.65 31.98
CA ILE A 136 -27.45 -3.79 33.35
C ILE A 136 -27.61 -5.25 33.80
N SER A 137 -27.94 -6.18 32.90
CA SER A 137 -28.05 -7.61 33.23
C SER A 137 -26.70 -8.28 33.54
N MET A 138 -25.57 -7.55 33.53
CA MET A 138 -24.27 -8.00 34.03
C MET A 138 -24.03 -7.70 35.53
N ILE A 139 -24.81 -6.82 36.16
CA ILE A 139 -24.66 -6.48 37.58
C ILE A 139 -24.81 -7.75 38.46
N GLY A 140 -23.96 -7.86 39.48
CA GLY A 140 -23.87 -9.04 40.36
C GLY A 140 -23.11 -10.24 39.78
N LYS A 141 -22.77 -10.27 38.47
CA LYS A 141 -21.94 -11.33 37.90
C LYS A 141 -20.48 -11.17 38.33
N ASN A 142 -19.76 -12.28 38.47
CA ASN A 142 -18.33 -12.27 38.76
C ASN A 142 -17.52 -12.26 37.45
N ILE A 143 -16.93 -11.12 37.12
CA ILE A 143 -16.26 -10.87 35.84
C ILE A 143 -15.04 -11.78 35.63
N MET A 144 -14.35 -12.19 36.70
CA MET A 144 -13.18 -13.09 36.60
C MET A 144 -13.54 -14.52 36.14
N LYS A 145 -14.81 -14.94 36.22
CA LYS A 145 -15.26 -16.25 35.71
C LYS A 145 -15.34 -16.26 34.18
N GLU A 146 -15.71 -15.11 33.59
CA GLU A 146 -15.90 -14.96 32.16
C GLU A 146 -14.58 -15.05 31.39
N LYS A 147 -14.57 -15.88 30.34
CA LYS A 147 -13.34 -16.20 29.59
C LYS A 147 -12.66 -14.96 29.00
N ALA A 148 -13.43 -13.97 28.58
CA ALA A 148 -12.91 -12.72 27.99
C ALA A 148 -12.17 -11.82 29.00
N PHE A 149 -12.47 -11.94 30.30
CA PHE A 149 -12.03 -10.99 31.32
C PHE A 149 -11.07 -11.59 32.36
N ARG A 150 -10.72 -12.88 32.30
CA ARG A 150 -9.90 -13.58 33.32
C ARG A 150 -8.63 -12.84 33.74
N ASN A 151 -7.99 -12.13 32.81
CA ASN A 151 -6.74 -11.42 33.03
C ASN A 151 -6.90 -10.11 33.83
N ILE A 152 -8.14 -9.67 34.14
CA ILE A 152 -8.43 -8.56 35.07
C ILE A 152 -7.82 -8.79 36.47
N GLN A 153 -7.44 -10.02 36.80
CA GLN A 153 -6.65 -10.35 38.00
C GLN A 153 -5.34 -9.55 38.08
N GLU A 154 -4.70 -9.22 36.95
CA GLU A 154 -3.53 -8.32 36.92
C GLU A 154 -3.89 -6.89 37.38
N THR A 155 -5.13 -6.45 37.13
CA THR A 155 -5.63 -5.15 37.59
C THR A 155 -6.04 -5.18 39.05
N LEU A 156 -6.79 -6.20 39.47
CA LEU A 156 -7.33 -6.32 40.83
C LEU A 156 -6.26 -6.68 41.88
N TYR A 157 -5.21 -7.44 41.51
CA TYR A 157 -4.20 -7.92 42.46
C TYR A 157 -2.86 -7.19 42.36
N ASP A 158 -2.33 -6.93 41.15
CA ASP A 158 -1.07 -6.21 40.97
C ASP A 158 -1.25 -4.68 40.90
N GLY A 159 -2.50 -4.18 40.79
CA GLY A 159 -2.79 -2.76 40.64
C GLY A 159 -2.25 -2.15 39.35
N LYS A 160 -2.20 -2.93 38.26
CA LYS A 160 -1.67 -2.55 36.95
C LYS A 160 -2.78 -2.38 35.92
N THR A 161 -2.62 -1.44 34.98
CA THR A 161 -3.58 -1.29 33.88
C THR A 161 -3.38 -2.40 32.84
N TYR A 162 -4.35 -3.30 32.71
CA TYR A 162 -4.33 -4.40 31.75
C TYR A 162 -5.11 -4.07 30.47
N PHE A 163 -4.64 -4.56 29.33
CA PHE A 163 -5.25 -4.41 28.01
C PHE A 163 -5.31 -5.79 27.34
N SER A 164 -6.50 -6.22 26.90
CA SER A 164 -6.71 -7.59 26.45
C SER A 164 -6.17 -7.86 25.04
N ASP A 165 -5.88 -9.14 24.78
CA ASP A 165 -5.96 -9.72 23.44
C ASP A 165 -7.33 -9.40 22.80
N VAL A 166 -7.44 -9.46 21.47
CA VAL A 166 -8.76 -9.38 20.82
C VAL A 166 -9.50 -10.69 21.01
N ILE A 167 -10.71 -10.61 21.53
CA ILE A 167 -11.52 -11.77 21.89
C ILE A 167 -12.90 -11.60 21.24
N HIS A 168 -13.35 -12.65 20.55
CA HIS A 168 -14.73 -12.74 20.11
C HIS A 168 -15.63 -12.86 21.34
N TYR A 169 -16.55 -11.91 21.49
CA TYR A 169 -17.42 -11.79 22.64
C TYR A 169 -18.84 -11.49 22.16
N SER A 170 -19.79 -12.32 22.60
CA SER A 170 -21.22 -12.09 22.46
C SER A 170 -21.81 -11.93 23.85
N TYR A 171 -22.80 -11.03 24.00
CA TYR A 171 -23.51 -10.86 25.25
C TYR A 171 -24.92 -11.45 25.17
N SER A 172 -25.30 -12.24 26.18
CA SER A 172 -26.36 -13.26 26.07
C SER A 172 -27.78 -12.75 25.84
N ASP A 173 -28.07 -11.46 26.04
CA ASP A 173 -29.40 -10.91 25.78
C ASP A 173 -29.71 -10.71 24.27
N SER A 174 -28.68 -10.77 23.39
CA SER A 174 -28.88 -10.74 21.93
C SER A 174 -29.42 -12.05 21.32
N ILE A 175 -29.55 -13.11 22.13
CA ILE A 175 -29.94 -14.47 21.70
C ILE A 175 -31.35 -14.53 21.05
N LYS A 176 -32.18 -13.47 21.20
CA LYS A 176 -33.57 -13.42 20.70
C LYS A 176 -33.75 -13.56 19.18
N GLU A 177 -32.72 -13.35 18.35
CA GLU A 177 -32.81 -13.52 16.88
C GLU A 177 -31.84 -14.57 16.28
N GLY A 178 -31.35 -15.51 17.10
CA GLY A 178 -30.82 -16.79 16.58
C GLY A 178 -29.50 -16.72 15.78
N LYS A 179 -28.73 -15.64 15.93
CA LYS A 179 -27.33 -15.56 15.48
C LYS A 179 -26.42 -15.10 16.61
N GLU A 180 -25.39 -15.88 16.88
CA GLU A 180 -24.23 -15.44 17.66
C GLU A 180 -23.33 -14.61 16.75
N ASP A 181 -23.69 -13.34 16.53
CA ASP A 181 -22.77 -12.36 15.93
C ASP A 181 -21.71 -11.98 16.99
N GLU A 182 -20.77 -12.90 17.26
CA GLU A 182 -19.64 -12.68 18.17
C GLU A 182 -18.75 -11.54 17.67
N ILE A 183 -18.80 -10.39 18.35
CA ILE A 183 -18.07 -9.19 17.92
C ILE A 183 -16.61 -9.28 18.39
N PRO A 184 -15.61 -9.10 17.49
CA PRO A 184 -14.21 -9.01 17.89
C PRO A 184 -14.00 -7.77 18.77
N SER A 185 -13.81 -8.02 20.05
CA SER A 185 -13.83 -7.05 21.14
C SER A 185 -12.48 -6.92 21.84
N LEU A 186 -12.26 -5.78 22.49
CA LEU A 186 -11.11 -5.50 23.34
C LEU A 186 -11.57 -4.92 24.68
N PHE A 187 -10.80 -5.18 25.73
CA PHE A 187 -11.08 -4.72 27.07
C PHE A 187 -9.85 -4.05 27.68
N LEU A 188 -10.05 -2.89 28.32
CA LEU A 188 -9.04 -2.22 29.12
C LEU A 188 -9.56 -2.16 30.56
N SER A 189 -8.80 -2.70 31.51
CA SER A 189 -9.12 -2.61 32.94
C SER A 189 -8.11 -1.75 33.68
N TYR A 190 -8.62 -0.81 34.47
CA TYR A 190 -7.85 0.18 35.23
C TYR A 190 -8.20 0.07 36.72
N PRO A 191 -7.20 0.07 37.63
CA PRO A 191 -7.45 -0.19 39.05
C PRO A 191 -8.09 1.03 39.74
N ILE A 192 -9.21 0.81 40.43
CA ILE A 192 -9.77 1.78 41.38
C ILE A 192 -9.04 1.58 42.70
N LYS A 193 -8.45 2.66 43.21
CA LYS A 193 -7.72 2.65 44.49
C LYS A 193 -8.53 3.32 45.59
N GLY A 194 -8.46 2.76 46.79
CA GLY A 194 -8.97 3.36 48.01
C GLY A 194 -8.01 4.40 48.58
N GLU A 195 -8.41 5.02 49.69
CA GLU A 195 -7.63 6.06 50.38
C GLU A 195 -6.24 5.56 50.80
N ASN A 196 -6.13 4.30 51.22
CA ASN A 196 -4.88 3.65 51.61
C ASN A 196 -4.03 3.19 50.41
N HIS A 197 -4.41 3.59 49.18
CA HIS A 197 -3.79 3.21 47.90
C HIS A 197 -3.92 1.72 47.55
N ASP A 198 -4.70 0.97 48.32
CA ASP A 198 -5.12 -0.41 48.08
C ASP A 198 -6.10 -0.50 46.91
N VAL A 199 -6.11 -1.64 46.18
CA VAL A 199 -7.01 -1.83 45.04
C VAL A 199 -8.35 -2.33 45.54
N ILE A 200 -9.38 -1.48 45.46
CA ILE A 200 -10.73 -1.76 45.95
C ILE A 200 -11.68 -2.24 44.84
N GLY A 201 -11.27 -2.11 43.58
CA GLY A 201 -12.03 -2.49 42.40
C GLY A 201 -11.33 -2.16 41.09
N ALA A 202 -12.04 -2.24 39.96
CA ALA A 202 -11.55 -1.83 38.66
C ALA A 202 -12.66 -1.24 37.76
N VAL A 203 -12.29 -0.22 36.99
CA VAL A 203 -13.04 0.26 35.81
C VAL A 203 -12.66 -0.63 34.63
N VAL A 204 -13.64 -1.07 33.84
CA VAL A 204 -13.44 -1.89 32.64
C VAL A 204 -14.13 -1.22 31.45
N LEU A 205 -13.36 -0.86 30.43
CA LEU A 205 -13.85 -0.31 29.18
C LEU A 205 -13.99 -1.44 28.15
N TRP A 206 -15.18 -1.63 27.58
CA TRP A 206 -15.41 -2.53 26.44
C TRP A 206 -15.38 -1.73 25.13
N MET A 207 -14.54 -2.17 24.20
CA MET A 207 -14.32 -1.59 22.88
C MET A 207 -14.49 -2.67 21.81
N ASP A 208 -14.80 -2.28 20.57
CA ASP A 208 -14.66 -3.17 19.41
C ASP A 208 -13.42 -2.82 18.56
N THR A 209 -13.10 -3.65 17.56
CA THR A 209 -11.91 -3.45 16.70
C THR A 209 -11.96 -2.22 15.78
N SER A 210 -13.07 -1.46 15.68
CA SER A 210 -13.19 -0.30 14.78
C SER A 210 -12.08 0.74 14.98
N MET A 211 -11.71 1.04 16.23
CA MET A 211 -10.60 1.93 16.59
C MET A 211 -9.24 1.45 16.04
N LEU A 212 -8.98 0.14 16.08
CA LEU A 212 -7.76 -0.44 15.49
C LEU A 212 -7.81 -0.41 13.95
N ASN A 213 -8.98 -0.68 13.38
CA ASN A 213 -9.22 -0.58 11.94
C ASN A 213 -8.98 0.86 11.45
N GLN A 214 -9.37 1.87 12.21
CA GLN A 214 -9.14 3.29 11.90
C GLN A 214 -7.64 3.64 12.01
N ALA A 215 -6.97 3.25 13.10
CA ALA A 215 -5.53 3.47 13.26
C ALA A 215 -4.73 2.91 12.07
N MET A 216 -4.99 1.65 11.66
CA MET A 216 -4.32 1.05 10.51
C MET A 216 -4.65 1.77 9.18
N LYS A 217 -5.89 2.22 8.98
CA LYS A 217 -6.31 2.95 7.76
C LYS A 217 -5.73 4.37 7.65
N ASN A 218 -5.28 4.98 8.75
CA ASN A 218 -4.77 6.37 8.75
C ASN A 218 -3.43 6.56 8.00
N VAL A 219 -2.67 5.49 7.68
CA VAL A 219 -1.38 5.61 6.98
C VAL A 219 -1.32 4.72 5.74
N VAL A 220 -1.79 5.25 4.60
CA VAL A 220 -1.68 4.58 3.29
C VAL A 220 -0.36 4.95 2.61
N PHE A 221 0.43 3.94 2.21
CA PHE A 221 1.69 4.14 1.49
C PHE A 221 1.66 3.58 0.07
N GLY A 222 2.19 4.34 -0.89
CA GLY A 222 2.12 4.03 -2.32
C GLY A 222 0.67 3.87 -2.78
N LYS A 223 0.42 2.84 -3.60
CA LYS A 223 -0.94 2.42 -3.97
C LYS A 223 -1.28 1.02 -3.47
N THR A 224 -0.27 0.17 -3.26
CA THR A 224 -0.39 -1.23 -2.87
C THR A 224 -0.05 -1.47 -1.41
N GLY A 225 0.66 -0.55 -0.75
CA GLY A 225 1.13 -0.70 0.63
C GLY A 225 0.04 -0.63 1.69
N GLU A 226 0.13 -1.44 2.73
CA GLU A 226 -0.83 -1.52 3.82
C GLU A 226 -0.18 -1.83 5.18
N ALA A 227 -0.97 -1.66 6.24
CA ALA A 227 -0.64 -2.05 7.60
C ALA A 227 -1.81 -2.83 8.21
N TYR A 228 -1.52 -3.87 9.00
CA TYR A 228 -2.53 -4.63 9.73
C TYR A 228 -1.96 -5.28 11.00
N LEU A 229 -2.85 -5.61 11.93
CA LEU A 229 -2.55 -6.37 13.14
C LEU A 229 -2.90 -7.85 12.99
N VAL A 230 -2.12 -8.71 13.62
CA VAL A 230 -2.37 -10.14 13.81
C VAL A 230 -2.27 -10.52 15.29
N ASN A 231 -2.99 -11.54 15.74
CA ASN A 231 -2.79 -12.12 17.07
C ASN A 231 -1.59 -13.11 17.09
N LYS A 232 -1.32 -13.69 18.26
CA LYS A 232 -0.26 -14.70 18.47
C LYS A 232 -0.45 -15.99 17.67
N GLU A 233 -1.67 -16.31 17.23
CA GLU A 233 -1.99 -17.42 16.32
C GLU A 233 -1.79 -17.07 14.83
N GLY A 234 -1.62 -15.79 14.48
CA GLY A 234 -1.49 -15.32 13.09
C GLY A 234 -2.82 -15.03 12.37
N ILE A 235 -3.91 -14.85 13.12
CA ILE A 235 -5.24 -14.43 12.61
C ILE A 235 -5.25 -12.91 12.43
N MET A 236 -5.80 -12.42 11.32
CA MET A 236 -5.88 -10.98 10.99
C MET A 236 -6.91 -10.24 11.86
N ILE A 237 -6.45 -9.41 12.79
CA ILE A 237 -7.28 -8.66 13.73
C ILE A 237 -7.94 -7.43 13.10
N THR A 238 -7.25 -6.75 12.19
CA THR A 238 -7.77 -5.55 11.52
C THR A 238 -8.08 -5.81 10.06
N GLN A 239 -9.23 -5.33 9.60
CA GLN A 239 -9.72 -5.46 8.23
C GLN A 239 -8.67 -4.98 7.21
N SER A 240 -8.15 -5.92 6.41
CA SER A 240 -7.38 -5.60 5.20
C SER A 240 -8.13 -4.59 4.33
N ARG A 241 -7.40 -3.60 3.78
CA ARG A 241 -7.94 -2.62 2.84
C ARG A 241 -8.24 -3.20 1.44
N PHE A 242 -7.97 -4.49 1.26
CA PHE A 242 -8.31 -5.28 0.06
C PHE A 242 -9.39 -6.34 0.33
N SER A 243 -9.92 -6.43 1.56
CA SER A 243 -10.88 -7.46 1.98
C SER A 243 -12.13 -7.56 1.09
N GLU A 244 -12.60 -6.46 0.50
CA GLU A 244 -13.79 -6.45 -0.39
C GLU A 244 -13.53 -7.07 -1.78
N HIS A 245 -12.27 -7.40 -2.07
CA HIS A 245 -11.83 -7.93 -3.37
C HIS A 245 -11.14 -9.29 -3.26
N ILE A 246 -10.94 -9.79 -2.04
CA ILE A 246 -10.42 -11.13 -1.76
C ILE A 246 -11.60 -12.10 -1.69
N LYS A 247 -11.62 -13.10 -2.57
CA LYS A 247 -12.74 -14.04 -2.75
C LYS A 247 -12.70 -15.29 -1.86
N ASN A 248 -11.83 -15.29 -0.85
CA ASN A 248 -11.70 -16.34 0.15
C ASN A 248 -11.95 -15.68 1.51
N THR A 249 -12.71 -16.23 2.44
CA THR A 249 -13.43 -17.53 2.51
C THR A 249 -14.95 -17.29 2.62
N GLY A 250 -15.74 -18.34 2.87
CA GLY A 250 -17.19 -18.23 3.03
C GLY A 250 -17.65 -17.66 4.38
N ASP A 251 -16.76 -16.99 5.11
CA ASP A 251 -16.97 -16.50 6.47
C ASP A 251 -17.60 -15.10 6.48
N THR A 252 -18.55 -14.88 7.38
CA THR A 252 -19.16 -13.56 7.63
C THR A 252 -18.17 -12.56 8.25
N CYS A 253 -17.04 -13.02 8.78
CA CYS A 253 -16.07 -12.21 9.52
C CYS A 253 -14.87 -11.79 8.66
N LYS A 254 -14.78 -10.48 8.37
CA LYS A 254 -13.64 -9.86 7.65
C LYS A 254 -12.28 -9.92 8.40
N THR A 255 -12.25 -10.43 9.64
CA THR A 255 -11.11 -10.41 10.58
C THR A 255 -10.94 -11.72 11.36
N CYS A 256 -11.34 -12.86 10.79
CA CYS A 256 -11.26 -14.17 11.46
C CYS A 256 -10.40 -15.20 10.71
N HIS A 257 -9.71 -14.80 9.63
CA HIS A 257 -8.88 -15.71 8.84
C HIS A 257 -7.40 -15.66 9.27
N VAL A 258 -6.74 -16.82 9.22
CA VAL A 258 -5.28 -16.92 9.35
C VAL A 258 -4.62 -16.26 8.14
N VAL A 259 -3.60 -15.43 8.37
CA VAL A 259 -2.86 -14.75 7.29
C VAL A 259 -1.91 -15.74 6.61
N ALA A 260 -2.42 -16.45 5.62
CA ALA A 260 -1.72 -17.50 4.88
C ALA A 260 -1.69 -17.25 3.37
N ASP A 261 -0.64 -17.72 2.68
CA ASP A 261 -0.56 -17.70 1.22
C ASP A 261 -1.66 -18.60 0.62
N PRO A 262 -2.53 -18.08 -0.27
CA PRO A 262 -3.71 -18.80 -0.74
C PRO A 262 -3.41 -20.09 -1.52
N ASP A 263 -2.22 -20.24 -2.11
CA ASP A 263 -1.92 -21.42 -2.94
C ASP A 263 -1.31 -22.59 -2.15
N ASN A 264 -0.75 -22.32 -0.97
CA ASN A 264 -0.10 -23.35 -0.12
C ASN A 264 -0.62 -23.41 1.32
N GLN A 265 -1.51 -22.48 1.70
CA GLN A 265 -2.18 -22.42 3.01
C GLN A 265 -1.22 -22.33 4.21
N MET A 266 0.04 -21.93 4.01
CA MET A 266 0.99 -21.65 5.08
C MET A 266 0.95 -20.18 5.49
N ILE A 267 1.03 -19.92 6.80
CA ILE A 267 1.15 -18.56 7.38
C ILE A 267 2.25 -17.77 6.65
N THR A 268 1.93 -16.55 6.23
CA THR A 268 2.85 -15.71 5.44
C THR A 268 4.16 -15.46 6.20
N LYS A 269 5.26 -15.28 5.46
CA LYS A 269 6.60 -15.23 6.04
C LYS A 269 6.76 -14.10 7.07
N GLY A 270 6.19 -12.92 6.80
CA GLY A 270 6.22 -11.78 7.74
C GLY A 270 5.50 -12.09 9.04
N VAL A 271 4.25 -12.55 8.96
CA VAL A 271 3.44 -12.94 10.13
C VAL A 271 4.10 -14.06 10.92
N LYS A 272 4.53 -15.15 10.26
CA LYS A 272 5.18 -16.28 10.91
C LYS A 272 6.39 -15.83 11.73
N ARG A 273 7.26 -14.98 11.17
CA ARG A 273 8.43 -14.46 11.89
C ARG A 273 8.04 -13.53 13.03
N CYS A 274 7.07 -12.64 12.83
CA CYS A 274 6.57 -11.76 13.88
C CYS A 274 6.05 -12.55 15.11
N ILE A 275 5.22 -13.57 14.90
CA ILE A 275 4.62 -14.35 16.00
C ILE A 275 5.60 -15.33 16.66
N THR A 276 6.54 -15.93 15.90
CA THR A 276 7.51 -16.90 16.47
C THR A 276 8.77 -16.25 17.03
N GLU A 277 9.32 -15.23 16.36
CA GLU A 277 10.57 -14.57 16.79
C GLU A 277 10.28 -13.47 17.84
N LYS A 278 9.04 -12.94 17.90
CA LYS A 278 8.56 -11.89 18.84
C LYS A 278 9.47 -10.65 18.93
N VAL A 279 10.07 -10.29 17.80
CA VAL A 279 10.96 -9.13 17.61
C VAL A 279 10.58 -8.35 16.35
N ASN A 280 11.17 -7.16 16.21
CA ASN A 280 11.07 -6.38 14.99
C ASN A 280 11.92 -7.00 13.88
N GLY A 281 11.46 -6.96 12.63
CA GLY A 281 12.19 -7.49 11.47
C GLY A 281 11.64 -7.01 10.14
N TYR A 282 12.29 -7.43 9.05
CA TYR A 282 11.90 -7.08 7.68
C TYR A 282 12.38 -8.12 6.66
N ASP A 283 11.79 -8.12 5.46
CA ASP A 283 12.30 -8.86 4.31
C ASP A 283 12.19 -8.07 3.00
N LEU A 284 13.34 -7.80 2.38
CA LEU A 284 13.51 -7.10 1.10
C LEU A 284 13.88 -8.06 -0.05
N LYS A 285 14.01 -9.36 0.20
CA LYS A 285 14.04 -10.39 -0.85
C LYS A 285 12.62 -10.67 -1.34
N GLY A 286 11.65 -10.48 -0.46
CA GLY A 286 10.22 -10.65 -0.69
C GLY A 286 9.69 -12.01 -0.26
N TYR A 287 8.37 -12.07 -0.13
CA TYR A 287 7.58 -13.26 0.16
C TYR A 287 6.17 -13.10 -0.44
N ARG A 288 5.34 -14.14 -0.32
CA ARG A 288 3.93 -14.07 -0.74
C ARG A 288 3.02 -13.68 0.40
N ASP A 289 2.14 -12.72 0.14
CA ASP A 289 1.09 -12.31 1.07
C ASP A 289 -0.15 -13.22 0.96
N TYR A 290 -1.16 -12.89 1.75
CA TYR A 290 -2.49 -13.52 1.74
C TYR A 290 -3.30 -13.17 0.46
N GLY A 291 -2.93 -12.11 -0.25
CA GLY A 291 -3.32 -11.86 -1.64
C GLY A 291 -2.62 -12.75 -2.67
N GLY A 292 -1.62 -13.54 -2.30
CA GLY A 292 -0.82 -14.40 -3.19
C GLY A 292 0.14 -13.64 -4.12
N LEU A 293 0.38 -12.35 -3.87
CA LEU A 293 1.29 -11.49 -4.64
C LEU A 293 2.67 -11.42 -3.95
N GLN A 294 3.70 -11.06 -4.71
CA GLN A 294 5.04 -10.85 -4.15
C GLN A 294 5.10 -9.49 -3.46
N VAL A 295 5.29 -9.49 -2.14
CA VAL A 295 5.41 -8.29 -1.30
C VAL A 295 6.80 -8.20 -0.67
N VAL A 296 7.17 -6.99 -0.25
CA VAL A 296 8.23 -6.75 0.75
C VAL A 296 7.60 -6.08 1.97
N GLY A 297 8.11 -6.36 3.16
CA GLY A 297 7.47 -5.91 4.39
C GLY A 297 8.39 -5.85 5.60
N ALA A 298 7.89 -5.20 6.64
CA ALA A 298 8.48 -5.10 7.97
C ALA A 298 7.41 -5.41 9.03
N TRP A 299 7.84 -5.87 10.20
CA TRP A 299 6.96 -6.29 11.28
C TRP A 299 7.53 -5.92 12.66
N SER A 300 6.64 -5.77 13.65
CA SER A 300 6.97 -5.51 15.05
C SER A 300 6.03 -6.30 15.96
N TRP A 301 6.57 -7.02 16.94
CA TRP A 301 5.75 -7.64 17.97
C TRP A 301 5.42 -6.63 19.07
N LEU A 302 4.15 -6.22 19.15
CA LEU A 302 3.63 -5.29 20.13
C LEU A 302 3.28 -6.04 21.42
N LYS A 303 4.27 -6.16 22.32
CA LYS A 303 4.12 -6.83 23.63
C LYS A 303 2.92 -6.31 24.41
N ASP A 304 2.72 -4.99 24.41
CA ASP A 304 1.71 -4.27 25.18
C ASP A 304 0.27 -4.49 24.68
N PHE A 305 0.11 -5.26 23.58
CA PHE A 305 -1.15 -5.63 22.95
C PHE A 305 -1.25 -7.14 22.63
N ASN A 306 -0.20 -7.93 22.90
CA ASN A 306 -0.07 -9.33 22.43
C ASN A 306 -0.33 -9.53 20.91
N MET A 307 0.00 -8.52 20.09
CA MET A 307 -0.27 -8.52 18.64
C MET A 307 1.00 -8.30 17.82
N GLY A 308 1.05 -8.90 16.63
CA GLY A 308 2.02 -8.55 15.60
C GLY A 308 1.49 -7.41 14.74
N LEU A 309 2.24 -6.33 14.61
CA LEU A 309 2.01 -5.30 13.59
C LEU A 309 2.81 -5.65 12.34
N ILE A 310 2.13 -5.72 11.19
CA ILE A 310 2.70 -5.99 9.88
C ILE A 310 2.51 -4.76 8.99
N VAL A 311 3.55 -4.39 8.23
CA VAL A 311 3.50 -3.36 7.17
C VAL A 311 4.12 -3.95 5.92
N GLU A 312 3.37 -4.03 4.82
CA GLU A 312 3.85 -4.64 3.57
C GLU A 312 3.34 -3.90 2.32
N ILE A 313 4.04 -4.07 1.21
CA ILE A 313 3.81 -3.41 -0.09
C ILE A 313 4.23 -4.34 -1.22
N ASP A 314 3.56 -4.27 -2.38
CA ASP A 314 3.94 -5.11 -3.52
C ASP A 314 5.38 -4.80 -3.99
N ALA A 315 6.12 -5.86 -4.33
CA ALA A 315 7.50 -5.75 -4.76
C ALA A 315 7.66 -5.13 -6.16
N ASP A 316 6.60 -5.08 -6.98
CA ASP A 316 6.60 -4.36 -8.25
C ASP A 316 6.48 -2.84 -8.07
N GLU A 317 5.70 -2.36 -7.09
CA GLU A 317 5.67 -0.96 -6.65
C GLU A 317 6.95 -0.57 -5.91
N ALA A 318 7.32 -1.29 -4.84
CA ALA A 318 8.46 -0.94 -4.00
C ALA A 318 9.79 -0.87 -4.79
N PHE A 319 9.95 -1.71 -5.81
CA PHE A 319 11.11 -1.69 -6.69
C PHE A 319 10.81 -1.14 -8.09
N CYS A 320 9.71 -0.42 -8.29
CA CYS A 320 9.30 0.18 -9.57
C CYS A 320 10.44 0.99 -10.21
N ALA A 321 11.07 1.89 -9.45
CA ALA A 321 12.21 2.69 -9.92
C ALA A 321 13.42 1.83 -10.35
N LEU A 322 13.76 0.77 -9.60
CA LEU A 322 14.85 -0.15 -9.93
C LEU A 322 14.53 -0.99 -11.17
N ASN A 323 13.29 -1.45 -11.29
CA ASN A 323 12.80 -2.21 -12.43
C ASN A 323 12.82 -1.35 -13.70
N ASN A 324 12.42 -0.07 -13.60
CA ASN A 324 12.49 0.90 -14.70
C ASN A 324 13.93 1.16 -15.14
N ILE A 325 14.85 1.50 -14.22
CA ILE A 325 16.28 1.70 -14.54
C ILE A 325 16.86 0.44 -15.21
N SER A 326 16.65 -0.74 -14.60
CA SER A 326 17.14 -2.03 -15.14
C SER A 326 16.55 -2.34 -16.52
N SER A 327 15.27 -2.01 -16.76
CA SER A 327 14.61 -2.17 -18.05
C SER A 327 15.15 -1.20 -19.11
N MET A 328 15.33 0.07 -18.76
CA MET A 328 15.91 1.10 -19.63
C MET A 328 17.34 0.75 -20.03
N THR A 329 18.21 0.34 -19.10
CA THR A 329 19.58 -0.08 -19.44
C THR A 329 19.60 -1.29 -20.36
N LYS A 330 18.76 -2.32 -20.11
CA LYS A 330 18.65 -3.50 -20.99
C LYS A 330 18.15 -3.13 -22.39
N SER A 331 17.11 -2.29 -22.46
CA SER A 331 16.53 -1.77 -23.71
C SER A 331 17.59 -1.04 -24.53
N LEU A 332 18.33 -0.11 -23.90
CA LEU A 332 19.39 0.66 -24.56
C LEU A 332 20.55 -0.22 -25.06
N MET A 333 20.95 -1.24 -24.30
CA MET A 333 21.96 -2.21 -24.77
C MET A 333 21.47 -2.99 -26.01
N ILE A 334 20.21 -3.43 -26.05
CA ILE A 334 19.61 -4.11 -27.22
C ILE A 334 19.53 -3.16 -28.41
N ALA A 335 19.09 -1.91 -28.18
CA ALA A 335 19.00 -0.87 -29.19
C ALA A 335 20.35 -0.44 -29.77
N MET A 336 21.46 -0.62 -29.04
CA MET A 336 22.83 -0.45 -29.56
C MET A 336 23.34 -1.70 -30.30
N LEU A 337 23.01 -2.91 -29.81
CA LEU A 337 23.42 -4.18 -30.43
C LEU A 337 22.83 -4.36 -31.84
N ILE A 338 21.59 -3.93 -32.09
CA ILE A 338 20.91 -4.16 -33.37
C ILE A 338 21.58 -3.37 -34.54
N PRO A 339 21.78 -2.04 -34.47
CA PRO A 339 22.50 -1.30 -35.51
C PRO A 339 23.94 -1.77 -35.68
N ALA A 340 24.62 -2.12 -34.59
CA ALA A 340 25.95 -2.72 -34.62
C ALA A 340 26.00 -4.02 -35.44
N PHE A 341 25.05 -4.93 -35.20
CA PHE A 341 24.94 -6.20 -35.92
C PHE A 341 24.59 -6.00 -37.41
N VAL A 342 23.68 -5.07 -37.73
CA VAL A 342 23.39 -4.68 -39.11
C VAL A 342 24.64 -4.10 -39.81
N MET A 343 25.38 -3.21 -39.15
CA MET A 343 26.63 -2.65 -39.70
C MET A 343 27.72 -3.72 -39.89
N ALA A 344 27.80 -4.71 -38.99
CA ALA A 344 28.67 -5.88 -39.16
C ALA A 344 28.29 -6.70 -40.39
N ILE A 345 27.00 -6.96 -40.62
CA ILE A 345 26.52 -7.67 -41.83
C ILE A 345 26.78 -6.86 -43.10
N LEU A 346 26.46 -5.56 -43.11
CA LEU A 346 26.62 -4.70 -44.29
C LEU A 346 28.10 -4.59 -44.71
N THR A 347 29.01 -4.40 -43.76
CA THR A 347 30.45 -4.36 -44.04
C THR A 347 31.01 -5.72 -44.42
N TYR A 348 30.59 -6.81 -43.76
CA TYR A 348 30.99 -8.17 -44.12
C TYR A 348 30.56 -8.52 -45.55
N ARG A 349 29.31 -8.20 -45.95
CA ARG A 349 28.84 -8.39 -47.33
C ARG A 349 29.63 -7.52 -48.32
N LYS A 350 29.89 -6.25 -48.00
CA LYS A 350 30.72 -5.34 -48.82
C LYS A 350 32.18 -5.83 -48.99
N LEU A 351 32.70 -6.58 -48.02
CA LEU A 351 34.05 -7.17 -48.05
C LEU A 351 34.10 -8.58 -48.63
N SER A 352 33.00 -9.32 -48.59
CA SER A 352 32.86 -10.62 -49.26
C SER A 352 32.69 -10.42 -50.76
N THR A 353 31.76 -9.54 -51.15
CA THR A 353 31.38 -9.26 -52.54
C THR A 353 32.10 -8.02 -53.06
N GLY A 354 33.37 -8.18 -53.44
CA GLY A 354 34.12 -7.13 -54.14
C GLY A 354 33.43 -6.74 -55.46
N TYR A 355 33.02 -5.48 -55.57
CA TYR A 355 32.58 -4.81 -56.82
C TYR A 355 31.53 -5.54 -57.69
N MET A 356 30.40 -5.96 -57.12
CA MET A 356 29.23 -6.43 -57.92
C MET A 356 27.89 -5.74 -57.64
N LEU A 357 27.90 -4.51 -57.10
CA LEU A 357 26.68 -3.69 -56.93
C LEU A 357 26.01 -3.27 -58.25
N LYS A 358 26.67 -3.46 -59.40
CA LYS A 358 26.14 -3.10 -60.74
C LYS A 358 25.19 -4.16 -61.34
N TYR A 359 25.20 -5.40 -60.84
CA TYR A 359 24.41 -6.53 -61.37
C TYR A 359 23.59 -7.27 -60.31
N LEU A 360 23.24 -6.60 -59.21
CA LEU A 360 22.35 -7.18 -58.18
C LEU A 360 20.88 -7.09 -58.61
N SER A 361 20.22 -8.24 -58.74
CA SER A 361 18.79 -8.33 -59.07
C SER A 361 17.90 -7.72 -57.97
N VAL A 362 16.72 -7.21 -58.38
CA VAL A 362 15.73 -6.50 -57.54
C VAL A 362 15.51 -7.10 -56.14
N PRO A 363 15.29 -8.43 -55.94
CA PRO A 363 15.02 -8.99 -54.61
C PRO A 363 16.12 -8.69 -53.57
N HIS A 364 17.39 -8.57 -53.97
CA HIS A 364 18.46 -8.26 -53.03
C HIS A 364 18.44 -6.81 -52.51
N LYS A 365 17.85 -5.87 -53.26
CA LYS A 365 17.62 -4.49 -52.79
C LYS A 365 16.43 -4.44 -51.84
N ALA A 366 15.36 -5.16 -52.16
CA ALA A 366 14.18 -5.29 -51.29
C ALA A 366 14.54 -5.86 -49.91
N PHE A 367 15.40 -6.88 -49.85
CA PHE A 367 15.86 -7.48 -48.59
C PHE A 367 16.53 -6.45 -47.64
N LEU A 368 17.28 -5.48 -48.19
CA LEU A 368 17.93 -4.43 -47.41
C LEU A 368 16.91 -3.47 -46.76
N GLY A 369 15.88 -3.09 -47.54
CA GLY A 369 14.75 -2.29 -47.04
C GLY A 369 14.00 -3.02 -45.95
N VAL A 370 13.65 -4.30 -46.18
CA VAL A 370 12.96 -5.17 -45.21
C VAL A 370 13.75 -5.29 -43.91
N THR A 371 15.06 -5.56 -43.95
CA THR A 371 15.86 -5.61 -42.70
C THR A 371 15.87 -4.29 -41.95
N THR A 372 15.93 -3.16 -42.66
CA THR A 372 15.94 -1.83 -42.02
C THR A 372 14.58 -1.53 -41.37
N ILE A 373 13.48 -1.78 -42.08
CA ILE A 373 12.11 -1.61 -41.59
C ILE A 373 11.85 -2.50 -40.37
N ILE A 374 12.28 -3.77 -40.39
CA ILE A 374 12.16 -4.68 -39.24
C ILE A 374 12.93 -4.13 -38.03
N THR A 375 14.16 -3.61 -38.20
CA THR A 375 14.89 -3.04 -37.06
C THR A 375 14.27 -1.77 -36.50
N ILE A 376 13.71 -0.90 -37.36
CA ILE A 376 12.98 0.30 -36.90
C ILE A 376 11.69 -0.09 -36.18
N GLY A 377 10.91 -1.03 -36.75
CA GLY A 377 9.70 -1.56 -36.12
C GLY A 377 9.96 -2.26 -34.79
N PHE A 378 11.08 -2.97 -34.66
CA PHE A 378 11.50 -3.59 -33.39
C PHE A 378 11.88 -2.54 -32.34
N VAL A 379 12.61 -1.48 -32.72
CA VAL A 379 12.94 -0.37 -31.81
C VAL A 379 11.67 0.37 -31.37
N ILE A 380 10.72 0.60 -32.27
CA ILE A 380 9.40 1.17 -31.93
C ILE A 380 8.64 0.23 -30.96
N ALA A 381 8.53 -1.06 -31.26
CA ALA A 381 7.86 -2.02 -30.39
C ALA A 381 8.50 -2.15 -28.98
N VAL A 382 9.80 -1.91 -28.86
CA VAL A 382 10.51 -1.85 -27.57
C VAL A 382 10.22 -0.55 -26.80
N LEU A 383 9.93 0.56 -27.49
CA LEU A 383 9.50 1.83 -26.89
C LEU A 383 8.01 1.80 -26.52
N ASP A 384 7.15 1.32 -27.40
CA ASP A 384 5.71 1.13 -27.14
C ASP A 384 5.51 0.10 -26.00
N GLY A 385 6.31 -0.98 -25.98
CA GLY A 385 6.37 -1.96 -24.89
C GLY A 385 6.94 -1.44 -23.55
N TYR A 386 7.36 -0.17 -23.51
CA TYR A 386 7.66 0.58 -22.29
C TYR A 386 6.48 1.46 -21.87
N GLU A 387 5.84 2.21 -22.78
CA GLU A 387 4.63 3.00 -22.47
C GLU A 387 3.45 2.10 -22.04
N LEU A 388 3.23 0.97 -22.73
CA LEU A 388 2.27 -0.09 -22.37
C LEU A 388 2.54 -0.75 -20.99
N ARG A 389 3.61 -0.37 -20.29
CA ARG A 389 3.90 -0.79 -18.92
C ARG A 389 3.58 0.29 -17.89
N LYS A 390 3.59 1.56 -18.28
CA LYS A 390 3.17 2.70 -17.44
C LYS A 390 1.65 2.75 -17.29
N GLU A 391 0.91 2.38 -18.33
CA GLU A 391 -0.57 2.43 -18.33
C GLU A 391 -1.25 1.32 -17.49
N ARG A 392 -0.60 0.16 -17.30
CA ARG A 392 -1.25 -1.02 -16.69
C ARG A 392 -1.40 -0.98 -15.17
N GLY A 393 -0.73 -0.08 -14.46
CA GLY A 393 -0.72 -0.05 -12.99
C GLY A 393 -0.04 -1.27 -12.35
N TYR A 394 -0.07 -1.36 -11.03
CA TYR A 394 0.57 -2.47 -10.28
C TYR A 394 -0.29 -3.75 -10.27
N LEU A 395 0.33 -4.89 -9.95
CA LEU A 395 -0.36 -6.19 -9.97
C LEU A 395 -1.63 -6.23 -9.09
N ARG A 396 -1.60 -5.61 -7.89
CA ARG A 396 -2.77 -5.51 -7.00
C ARG A 396 -3.83 -4.53 -7.49
N GLU A 397 -3.45 -3.42 -8.13
CA GLU A 397 -4.40 -2.52 -8.82
C GLU A 397 -5.12 -3.28 -9.96
N GLN A 398 -4.39 -4.05 -10.78
CA GLN A 398 -4.95 -4.86 -11.85
C GLN A 398 -5.89 -5.96 -11.32
N LYS A 399 -5.49 -6.64 -10.24
CA LYS A 399 -6.23 -7.76 -9.64
C LYS A 399 -7.54 -7.32 -8.97
N TYR A 400 -7.54 -6.18 -8.28
CA TYR A 400 -8.66 -5.75 -7.44
C TYR A 400 -9.39 -4.49 -7.93
N LYS A 401 -8.87 -3.79 -8.95
CA LYS A 401 -9.43 -2.54 -9.53
C LYS A 401 -9.55 -1.35 -8.56
N VAL A 402 -8.89 -1.43 -7.40
CA VAL A 402 -8.87 -0.33 -6.40
C VAL A 402 -7.97 0.81 -6.87
N ARG A 403 -8.48 2.03 -6.80
CA ARG A 403 -7.70 3.27 -7.00
C ARG A 403 -7.49 3.93 -5.64
N ASN A 404 -6.25 4.26 -5.28
CA ASN A 404 -5.99 4.97 -4.02
C ASN A 404 -6.64 6.38 -4.06
N PRO A 405 -7.50 6.77 -3.10
CA PRO A 405 -8.06 8.12 -3.04
C PRO A 405 -7.01 9.20 -2.76
N PHE A 406 -5.91 8.88 -2.06
CA PHE A 406 -4.85 9.83 -1.68
C PHE A 406 -3.74 9.97 -2.75
N ASN A 407 -4.11 9.94 -4.03
CA ASN A 407 -3.20 9.92 -5.18
C ASN A 407 -2.47 11.26 -5.46
N THR A 408 -2.34 12.14 -4.45
CA THR A 408 -1.78 13.50 -4.55
C THR A 408 -0.48 13.72 -3.75
N LEU A 409 -0.19 12.89 -2.73
CA LEU A 409 1.06 13.00 -1.93
C LEU A 409 2.11 11.92 -2.26
N GLY A 410 1.79 10.97 -3.13
CA GLY A 410 2.60 9.78 -3.43
C GLY A 410 3.74 9.95 -4.44
N SER A 411 4.18 11.17 -4.76
CA SER A 411 5.15 11.42 -5.85
C SER A 411 6.13 12.55 -5.58
N LEU A 412 6.89 12.47 -4.48
CA LEU A 412 7.98 13.40 -4.14
C LEU A 412 9.26 13.15 -4.99
N VAL A 413 9.08 13.00 -6.30
CA VAL A 413 10.13 12.94 -7.34
C VAL A 413 9.73 13.90 -8.47
N VAL A 414 10.18 15.15 -8.32
CA VAL A 414 10.34 16.17 -9.37
C VAL A 414 9.24 16.21 -10.44
N GLN A 415 8.07 16.74 -10.08
CA GLN A 415 6.99 17.09 -11.02
C GLN A 415 7.42 18.08 -12.13
N ARG A 416 8.60 18.72 -11.96
CA ARG A 416 9.23 19.67 -12.91
C ARG A 416 9.65 19.04 -14.24
N ASP A 417 9.90 17.73 -14.27
CA ASP A 417 10.58 17.08 -15.42
C ASP A 417 9.62 16.51 -16.47
N GLU A 418 8.41 16.04 -16.11
CA GLU A 418 7.45 15.52 -17.11
C GLU A 418 7.00 16.62 -18.09
N ASP A 419 6.74 17.84 -17.62
CA ASP A 419 6.34 18.95 -18.48
C ASP A 419 7.49 19.49 -19.32
N PHE A 420 8.73 19.49 -18.80
CA PHE A 420 9.92 19.79 -19.58
C PHE A 420 10.11 18.79 -20.73
N ILE A 421 9.93 17.50 -20.46
CA ILE A 421 10.04 16.43 -21.47
C ILE A 421 8.90 16.52 -22.50
N LYS A 422 7.63 16.72 -22.09
CA LYS A 422 6.50 16.95 -23.01
C LYS A 422 6.72 18.18 -23.91
N SER A 423 7.20 19.28 -23.33
CA SER A 423 7.54 20.51 -24.06
C SER A 423 8.62 20.26 -25.12
N LYS A 424 9.71 19.58 -24.76
CA LYS A 424 10.79 19.22 -25.71
C LYS A 424 10.31 18.27 -26.82
N ILE A 425 9.51 17.25 -26.50
CA ILE A 425 9.01 16.28 -27.48
C ILE A 425 8.03 16.92 -28.48
N SER A 426 7.10 17.77 -28.02
CA SER A 426 6.19 18.49 -28.92
C SER A 426 6.93 19.47 -29.84
N THR A 427 7.94 20.17 -29.32
CA THR A 427 8.83 21.06 -30.09
C THR A 427 9.64 20.27 -31.13
N PHE A 428 10.07 19.05 -30.82
CA PHE A 428 10.78 18.17 -31.75
C PHE A 428 9.85 17.67 -32.88
N LYS A 429 8.64 17.20 -32.53
CA LYS A 429 7.64 16.75 -33.53
C LYS A 429 7.24 17.88 -34.50
N LYS A 430 7.20 19.14 -34.06
CA LYS A 430 6.96 20.31 -34.92
C LYS A 430 8.15 20.71 -35.84
N LYS A 431 9.33 20.10 -35.70
CA LYS A 431 10.56 20.46 -36.44
C LYS A 431 11.01 19.43 -37.49
N LEU A 432 10.18 18.45 -37.83
CA LEU A 432 10.42 17.55 -38.98
C LEU A 432 9.67 18.06 -40.23
N PRO A 433 10.36 18.54 -41.29
CA PRO A 433 9.75 18.76 -42.60
C PRO A 433 9.58 17.43 -43.34
N THR A 434 8.51 17.31 -44.12
CA THR A 434 8.23 16.11 -44.93
C THR A 434 9.13 16.04 -46.16
N PHE A 435 10.29 15.38 -46.05
CA PHE A 435 11.05 14.96 -47.23
C PHE A 435 10.32 13.85 -48.00
N LYS A 436 9.59 14.24 -49.05
CA LYS A 436 9.31 13.37 -50.21
C LYS A 436 10.11 13.90 -51.41
N SER A 437 10.61 12.98 -52.22
CA SER A 437 11.56 13.25 -53.30
C SER A 437 10.91 13.84 -54.54
N GLU A 438 11.61 14.77 -55.18
CA GLU A 438 11.25 15.30 -56.50
C GLU A 438 12.07 14.62 -57.62
N ASN A 439 11.58 14.74 -58.86
CA ASN A 439 12.24 14.40 -60.13
C ASN A 439 12.60 12.94 -60.45
N THR A 440 11.81 12.32 -61.34
CA THR A 440 12.25 12.20 -62.75
C THR A 440 11.08 11.97 -63.73
N MET A 441 11.16 12.59 -64.92
CA MET A 441 10.29 12.38 -66.11
C MET A 441 10.46 10.95 -66.69
N ASN A 442 9.62 10.37 -67.58
CA ASN A 442 8.45 10.81 -68.39
C ASN A 442 7.53 9.53 -68.62
N LYS A 443 6.58 9.35 -69.55
CA LYS A 443 6.08 10.03 -70.78
C LYS A 443 4.67 9.48 -71.16
N GLU A 444 3.82 10.28 -71.84
CA GLU A 444 2.71 9.86 -72.74
C GLU A 444 1.52 9.01 -72.16
N ASN A 445 0.24 9.11 -72.61
CA ASN A 445 -0.39 9.96 -73.65
C ASN A 445 -1.93 10.10 -73.47
N LYS A 446 -2.51 11.27 -73.82
CA LYS A 446 -3.93 11.54 -74.27
C LYS A 446 -5.11 11.21 -73.31
N GLU A 447 -6.31 11.83 -73.37
CA GLU A 447 -6.86 13.00 -74.12
C GLU A 447 -8.16 13.56 -73.45
N LYS A 448 -8.42 14.89 -73.56
CA LYS A 448 -9.73 15.61 -73.37
C LYS A 448 -10.39 15.55 -71.95
N GLY A 449 -11.20 16.50 -71.46
CA GLY A 449 -11.60 17.88 -71.87
C GLY A 449 -12.38 18.54 -70.71
N VAL A 450 -12.31 19.87 -70.43
CA VAL A 450 -13.05 21.01 -71.05
C VAL A 450 -14.23 21.54 -70.18
N VAL A 451 -14.13 22.84 -69.77
CA VAL A 451 -15.19 23.81 -69.35
C VAL A 451 -15.79 23.83 -67.91
N GLU A 452 -15.69 25.03 -67.30
CA GLU A 452 -16.57 25.89 -66.43
C GLU A 452 -17.82 25.32 -65.67
N ASN A 453 -18.48 25.96 -64.67
CA ASN A 453 -18.62 27.40 -64.33
C ASN A 453 -19.26 27.67 -62.92
N ASN A 454 -19.15 28.91 -62.37
CA ASN A 454 -20.03 29.60 -61.37
C ASN A 454 -20.33 29.01 -59.94
N ALA A 455 -20.78 29.76 -58.89
CA ALA A 455 -20.74 31.19 -58.50
C ALA A 455 -21.26 31.45 -57.04
N THR A 456 -21.08 32.69 -56.50
CA THR A 456 -21.76 33.35 -55.32
C THR A 456 -21.59 32.76 -53.89
N GLN A 457 -21.19 33.53 -52.84
CA GLN A 457 -21.95 34.47 -51.95
C GLN A 457 -23.12 33.79 -51.18
N LEU A 458 -23.39 33.97 -49.87
CA LEU A 458 -23.55 35.14 -48.96
C LEU A 458 -23.32 34.69 -47.46
N LEU A 459 -23.17 35.46 -46.35
CA LEU A 459 -22.87 36.88 -46.01
C LEU A 459 -22.40 37.00 -44.50
N GLU A 460 -22.46 38.22 -43.93
CA GLU A 460 -22.36 38.77 -42.54
C GLU A 460 -23.14 38.08 -41.38
N LYS A 461 -23.06 38.43 -40.07
CA LYS A 461 -22.46 39.53 -39.22
C LYS A 461 -22.13 38.93 -37.79
N SER A 462 -21.13 39.37 -37.01
CA SER A 462 -21.06 40.54 -36.09
C SER A 462 -22.13 40.51 -34.95
N VAL A 463 -21.90 40.80 -33.65
CA VAL A 463 -20.78 41.37 -32.85
C VAL A 463 -20.82 40.87 -31.38
N MET A 464 -19.78 41.11 -30.57
CA MET A 464 -19.67 40.74 -29.13
C MET A 464 -20.55 41.55 -28.16
N ALA A 465 -20.85 40.97 -26.98
CA ALA A 465 -20.86 41.67 -25.69
C ALA A 465 -20.69 40.70 -24.51
N TRP A 466 -20.15 41.19 -23.37
CA TRP A 466 -20.26 40.60 -22.03
C TRP A 466 -21.13 41.53 -21.18
N GLU A 467 -21.88 41.01 -20.20
CA GLU A 467 -21.89 41.60 -18.84
C GLU A 467 -22.43 40.62 -17.78
N ILE A 468 -22.50 41.05 -16.51
CA ILE A 468 -22.51 40.21 -15.29
C ILE A 468 -23.64 40.66 -14.32
N LYS A 469 -24.03 39.75 -13.39
CA LYS A 469 -24.94 39.93 -12.23
C LYS A 469 -26.43 39.97 -12.57
N GLN A 470 -27.32 39.36 -11.78
CA GLN A 470 -27.27 39.21 -10.31
C GLN A 470 -26.67 37.90 -9.79
#